data_AF-A0A0D9AGQ8-F1
#
_entry.id   AF-A0A0D9AGQ8-F1
#
_cell.length_a   1.000
_cell.length_b   1.000
_cell.length_c   1.000
_cell.angle_alpha   90.00
_cell.angle_beta   90.00
_cell.angle_gamma   90.00
#
_symmetry.space_group_name_H-M   'P 1'
#
loop_
_entity.id
_entity.type
_entity.pdbx_description
1 polymer ?
#
loop_
_entity_poly.entity_id
_entity_poly.type
_entity_poly.pdbx_seq_one_letter_code
_entity_poly.pdbx_strand_id
1 'polypeptide(L)'
;MTMALSRPAAADVDFAGIDATVTDAAQAVMAQHAIPGLAIAITAQGEQRFYEFGVASKATQQAVTRDTLFEIGSVSKTLTATLAAYAETQGKLSLTDSPSRYLPALQGSQLDRITLIDLATHTAGDFPLQLPDAIRNDQQLTDYFRSWQPRYAPGTRRVYANPGMGLLGMAVASGLGIPYVEALQSRLLPTLGMNSTYIDLPSGERMRYAQGYNKNGDPVRLNPALLANEAYGVKTTSQDLLRFVEAQLGTIKTDRSVRQAITATQTRHYRVGAMTQALVWEQYDYPVALDDLLVGNGSKMVLDSQPVEPISPPSPPQADVWINKTGSTNGFGAYLAFIPAEQLGIVILANRYYPNEDRVKLAYRILGQLAQ
;
A
#
# COMPACT_ATOMS: atom_id res chain seq x y z
N MET A 1 -34.84 -20.79 28.10
CA MET A 1 -33.94 -21.84 27.60
C MET A 1 -33.73 -21.55 26.12
N THR A 2 -32.75 -20.70 25.83
CA THR A 2 -32.52 -20.15 24.47
C THR A 2 -31.55 -21.08 23.76
N MET A 3 -32.01 -21.78 22.73
CA MET A 3 -31.15 -22.63 21.91
C MET A 3 -30.08 -21.74 21.24
N ALA A 4 -28.83 -21.95 21.60
CA ALA A 4 -27.70 -21.45 20.85
C ALA A 4 -27.65 -22.24 19.53
N LEU A 5 -27.93 -21.56 18.42
CA LEU A 5 -27.63 -22.08 17.10
C LEU A 5 -26.11 -22.20 16.99
N SER A 6 -25.62 -23.44 17.02
CA SER A 6 -24.24 -23.76 16.70
C SER A 6 -23.95 -23.28 15.27
N ARG A 7 -23.02 -22.34 15.11
CA ARG A 7 -22.42 -22.04 13.80
C ARG A 7 -21.85 -23.34 13.23
N PRO A 8 -22.05 -23.63 11.93
CA PRO A 8 -21.35 -24.74 11.30
C PRO A 8 -19.85 -24.50 11.47
N ALA A 9 -19.09 -25.57 11.69
CA ALA A 9 -17.63 -25.52 11.59
C ALA A 9 -17.29 -24.88 10.24
N ALA A 10 -16.34 -23.94 10.22
CA ALA A 10 -15.79 -23.43 8.96
C ALA A 10 -15.37 -24.65 8.14
N ALA A 11 -15.85 -24.76 6.90
CA ALA A 11 -15.29 -25.75 5.99
C ALA A 11 -13.81 -25.39 5.86
N ASP A 12 -12.91 -26.35 6.11
CA ASP A 12 -11.48 -26.16 5.90
C ASP A 12 -11.30 -25.57 4.50
N VAL A 13 -10.61 -24.42 4.41
CA VAL A 13 -10.31 -23.82 3.10
C VAL A 13 -9.49 -24.84 2.33
N ASP A 14 -9.95 -25.22 1.14
CA ASP A 14 -9.24 -26.20 0.32
C ASP A 14 -8.00 -25.60 -0.35
N PHE A 15 -6.98 -25.29 0.46
CA PHE A 15 -5.67 -24.91 -0.03
C PHE A 15 -5.02 -26.00 -0.88
N ALA A 16 -5.34 -27.28 -0.62
CA ALA A 16 -4.83 -28.39 -1.43
C ALA A 16 -5.35 -28.30 -2.88
N GLY A 17 -6.59 -27.85 -3.08
CA GLY A 17 -7.20 -27.60 -4.38
C GLY A 17 -6.64 -26.39 -5.15
N ILE A 18 -5.98 -25.44 -4.48
CA ILE A 18 -5.40 -24.26 -5.13
C ILE A 18 -3.88 -24.30 -5.32
N ASP A 19 -3.15 -25.16 -4.61
CA ASP A 19 -1.69 -25.23 -4.66
C ASP A 19 -1.14 -25.35 -6.10
N ALA A 20 -1.77 -26.17 -6.94
CA ALA A 20 -1.44 -26.31 -8.36
C ALA A 20 -1.70 -25.02 -9.14
N THR A 21 -2.84 -24.37 -8.93
CA THR A 21 -3.19 -23.12 -9.62
C THR A 21 -2.25 -21.98 -9.25
N VAL A 22 -1.89 -21.83 -7.97
CA VAL A 22 -0.91 -20.81 -7.54
C VAL A 22 0.43 -21.10 -8.19
N THR A 23 0.89 -22.35 -8.15
CA THR A 23 2.17 -22.76 -8.74
C THR A 23 2.23 -22.49 -10.24
N ASP A 24 1.23 -22.93 -11.00
CA ASP A 24 1.19 -22.75 -12.45
C ASP A 24 1.11 -21.28 -12.85
N ALA A 25 0.26 -20.50 -12.17
CA ALA A 25 0.10 -19.08 -12.45
C ALA A 25 1.36 -18.27 -12.08
N ALA A 26 2.01 -18.61 -10.95
CA ALA A 26 3.28 -18.02 -10.55
C ALA A 26 4.40 -18.33 -11.55
N GLN A 27 4.56 -19.60 -11.94
CA GLN A 27 5.58 -20.00 -12.92
C GLN A 27 5.36 -19.34 -14.28
N ALA A 28 4.10 -19.24 -14.74
CA ALA A 28 3.77 -18.57 -15.99
C ALA A 28 4.18 -17.09 -15.99
N VAL A 29 3.82 -16.33 -14.94
CA VAL A 29 4.19 -14.91 -14.86
C VAL A 29 5.70 -14.72 -14.68
N MET A 30 6.36 -15.61 -13.93
CA MET A 30 7.81 -15.56 -13.75
C MET A 30 8.54 -15.82 -15.06
N ALA A 31 8.09 -16.80 -15.86
CA ALA A 31 8.65 -17.07 -17.17
C ALA A 31 8.42 -15.91 -18.14
N GLN A 32 7.20 -15.37 -18.18
CA GLN A 32 6.82 -14.26 -19.08
C GLN A 32 7.66 -13.00 -18.86
N HIS A 33 7.98 -12.66 -17.61
CA HIS A 33 8.72 -11.43 -17.28
C HIS A 33 10.15 -11.67 -16.81
N ALA A 34 10.64 -12.92 -16.88
CA ALA A 34 11.94 -13.34 -16.35
C ALA A 34 12.16 -12.83 -14.91
N ILE A 35 11.17 -13.06 -14.04
CA ILE A 35 11.18 -12.71 -12.63
C ILE A 35 12.11 -13.68 -11.89
N PRO A 36 13.19 -13.21 -11.24
CA PRO A 36 14.15 -14.11 -10.59
C PRO A 36 13.60 -14.78 -9.34
N GLY A 37 12.83 -14.05 -8.55
CA GLY A 37 12.23 -14.52 -7.30
C GLY A 37 10.87 -13.88 -7.04
N LEU A 38 9.94 -14.69 -6.57
CA LEU A 38 8.54 -14.32 -6.29
C LEU A 38 8.11 -14.94 -4.96
N ALA A 39 7.48 -14.16 -4.09
CA ALA A 39 6.80 -14.63 -2.89
C ALA A 39 5.31 -14.29 -2.98
N ILE A 40 4.45 -15.29 -2.76
CA ILE A 40 3.00 -15.12 -2.63
C ILE A 40 2.60 -15.57 -1.23
N ALA A 41 1.87 -14.73 -0.51
CA ALA A 41 1.28 -15.09 0.77
C ALA A 41 -0.23 -14.88 0.71
N ILE A 42 -0.99 -15.85 1.19
CA ILE A 42 -2.44 -15.87 1.15
C ILE A 42 -2.96 -16.06 2.57
N THR A 43 -4.02 -15.35 2.92
CA THR A 43 -4.84 -15.60 4.11
C THR A 43 -6.26 -15.88 3.63
N ALA A 44 -6.89 -16.94 4.14
CA ALA A 44 -8.26 -17.30 3.82
C ALA A 44 -8.95 -17.82 5.08
N GLN A 45 -9.98 -17.12 5.53
CA GLN A 45 -10.78 -17.52 6.71
C GLN A 45 -9.93 -17.79 7.97
N GLY A 46 -8.81 -17.08 8.12
CA GLY A 46 -7.88 -17.21 9.25
C GLY A 46 -6.72 -18.18 9.04
N GLU A 47 -6.67 -18.90 7.93
CA GLU A 47 -5.56 -19.78 7.58
C GLU A 47 -4.58 -19.13 6.60
N GLN A 48 -3.28 -19.34 6.83
CA GLN A 48 -2.20 -18.76 6.03
C GLN A 48 -1.51 -19.79 5.14
N ARG A 49 -1.17 -19.39 3.91
CA ARG A 49 -0.37 -20.20 2.99
C ARG A 49 0.71 -19.34 2.31
N PHE A 50 1.92 -19.87 2.23
CA PHE A 50 3.09 -19.19 1.66
C PHE A 50 3.62 -20.00 0.48
N TYR A 51 3.86 -19.32 -0.64
CA TYR A 51 4.45 -19.88 -1.84
C TYR A 51 5.69 -19.06 -2.22
N GLU A 52 6.79 -19.77 -2.40
CA GLU A 52 8.13 -19.18 -2.49
C GLU A 52 8.81 -19.73 -3.73
N PHE A 53 9.15 -18.87 -4.68
CA PHE A 53 9.66 -19.29 -5.99
C PHE A 53 10.97 -18.58 -6.33
N GLY A 54 11.90 -19.33 -6.91
CA GLY A 54 13.14 -18.79 -7.46
C GLY A 54 14.12 -18.28 -6.39
N VAL A 55 14.86 -17.22 -6.72
CA VAL A 55 15.98 -16.72 -5.91
C VAL A 55 15.83 -15.25 -5.54
N ALA A 56 16.17 -14.92 -4.29
CA ALA A 56 16.28 -13.57 -3.78
C ALA A 56 17.44 -12.80 -4.45
N SER A 57 18.47 -13.52 -4.93
CA SER A 57 19.59 -12.96 -5.69
C SER A 57 20.16 -14.00 -6.66
N LYS A 58 20.29 -13.63 -7.94
CA LYS A 58 20.98 -14.43 -8.97
C LYS A 58 22.47 -14.62 -8.68
N ALA A 59 23.10 -13.71 -7.92
CA ALA A 59 24.51 -13.81 -7.63
C ALA A 59 24.80 -14.82 -6.51
N THR A 60 24.01 -14.78 -5.42
CA THR A 60 24.20 -15.66 -4.27
C THR A 60 23.41 -16.97 -4.37
N GLN A 61 22.47 -17.06 -5.32
CA GLN A 61 21.54 -18.18 -5.49
C GLN A 61 20.70 -18.49 -4.23
N GLN A 62 20.59 -17.52 -3.32
CA GLN A 62 19.77 -17.63 -2.13
C GLN A 62 18.30 -17.76 -2.55
N ALA A 63 17.62 -18.80 -2.08
CA ALA A 63 16.20 -19.01 -2.36
C ALA A 63 15.35 -17.87 -1.79
N VAL A 64 14.25 -17.55 -2.45
CA VAL A 64 13.19 -16.75 -1.83
C VAL A 64 12.58 -17.57 -0.69
N THR A 65 12.27 -16.89 0.41
CA THR A 65 11.51 -17.41 1.54
C THR A 65 10.47 -16.37 1.97
N ARG A 66 9.50 -16.76 2.81
CA ARG A 66 8.55 -15.82 3.44
C ARG A 66 9.20 -14.75 4.32
N ASP A 67 10.48 -14.93 4.65
CA ASP A 67 11.32 -14.02 5.43
C ASP A 67 12.21 -13.12 4.56
N THR A 68 12.17 -13.30 3.23
CA THR A 68 12.92 -12.45 2.29
C THR A 68 12.32 -11.05 2.27
N LEU A 69 13.17 -10.03 2.41
CA LEU A 69 12.79 -8.63 2.37
C LEU A 69 12.77 -8.12 0.92
N PHE A 70 11.64 -7.60 0.48
CA PHE A 70 11.44 -6.96 -0.83
C PHE A 70 11.13 -5.48 -0.65
N GLU A 71 11.56 -4.64 -1.59
CA GLU A 71 11.05 -3.27 -1.69
C GLU A 71 9.60 -3.32 -2.19
N ILE A 72 8.68 -2.68 -1.47
CA ILE A 72 7.25 -2.71 -1.82
C ILE A 72 6.76 -1.46 -2.54
N GLY A 73 7.66 -0.50 -2.77
CA GLY A 73 7.38 0.74 -3.47
C GLY A 73 6.15 1.42 -2.92
N SER A 74 5.25 1.86 -3.81
CA SER A 74 4.04 2.61 -3.44
C SER A 74 3.04 1.93 -2.49
N VAL A 75 3.18 0.63 -2.20
CA VAL A 75 2.45 0.02 -1.07
C VAL A 75 2.77 0.75 0.24
N SER A 76 4.00 1.28 0.39
CA SER A 76 4.44 2.07 1.56
C SER A 76 3.43 3.16 1.97
N LYS A 77 2.74 3.76 1.00
CA LYS A 77 1.73 4.79 1.24
C LYS A 77 0.58 4.31 2.13
N THR A 78 0.22 3.03 2.08
CA THR A 78 -0.83 2.45 2.92
C THR A 78 -0.42 2.46 4.39
N LEU A 79 0.87 2.24 4.68
CA LEU A 79 1.45 2.36 6.02
C LEU A 79 1.53 3.84 6.45
N THR A 80 1.88 4.76 5.55
CA THR A 80 1.85 6.21 5.83
C THR A 80 0.44 6.70 6.17
N ALA A 81 -0.57 6.31 5.39
CA ALA A 81 -1.97 6.65 5.65
C ALA A 81 -2.46 6.03 6.97
N THR A 82 -2.07 4.78 7.25
CA THR A 82 -2.39 4.13 8.53
C THR A 82 -1.71 4.84 9.70
N LEU A 83 -0.47 5.30 9.55
CA LEU A 83 0.24 6.06 10.58
C LEU A 83 -0.42 7.42 10.83
N ALA A 84 -0.87 8.10 9.78
CA ALA A 84 -1.60 9.37 9.89
C ALA A 84 -2.91 9.18 10.66
N ALA A 85 -3.72 8.19 10.25
CA ALA A 85 -4.96 7.87 10.95
C ALA A 85 -4.70 7.40 12.40
N TYR A 86 -3.63 6.65 12.64
CA TYR A 86 -3.24 6.24 13.99
C TYR A 86 -2.87 7.43 14.88
N ALA A 87 -2.10 8.39 14.35
CA ALA A 87 -1.77 9.62 15.06
C ALA A 87 -3.03 10.47 15.37
N GLU A 88 -4.04 10.46 14.49
CA GLU A 88 -5.34 11.08 14.76
C GLU A 88 -6.05 10.43 15.94
N THR A 89 -6.06 9.09 16.04
CA THR A 89 -6.65 8.39 17.20
C THR A 89 -5.98 8.74 18.54
N GLN A 90 -4.75 9.25 18.48
CA GLN A 90 -3.97 9.69 19.63
C GLN A 90 -4.12 11.20 19.91
N GLY A 91 -4.95 11.92 19.13
CA GLY A 91 -5.14 13.36 19.23
C GLY A 91 -3.90 14.18 18.84
N LYS A 92 -3.00 13.59 18.03
CA LYS A 92 -1.73 14.21 17.63
C LYS A 92 -1.85 14.99 16.33
N LEU A 93 -2.82 14.64 15.50
CA LEU A 93 -3.24 15.40 14.34
C LEU A 93 -4.73 15.19 14.05
N SER A 94 -5.29 15.91 13.09
CA SER A 94 -6.58 15.61 12.47
C SER A 94 -6.38 15.48 10.96
N LEU A 95 -6.96 14.45 10.35
CA LEU A 95 -6.90 14.24 8.91
C LEU A 95 -7.62 15.36 8.12
N THR A 96 -8.55 16.06 8.76
CA THR A 96 -9.25 17.22 8.16
C THR A 96 -8.51 18.53 8.31
N ASP A 97 -7.38 18.57 9.02
CA ASP A 97 -6.58 19.79 9.13
C ASP A 97 -5.75 20.03 7.86
N SER A 98 -5.37 21.29 7.65
CA SER A 98 -4.37 21.63 6.65
C SER A 98 -2.97 21.17 7.08
N PRO A 99 -2.11 20.72 6.13
CA PRO A 99 -0.71 20.43 6.42
C PRO A 99 0.06 21.64 7.00
N SER A 100 -0.30 22.88 6.64
CA SER A 100 0.34 24.09 7.16
C SER A 100 0.13 24.30 8.68
N ARG A 101 -0.87 23.64 9.26
CA ARG A 101 -1.06 23.61 10.72
C ARG A 101 0.11 22.93 11.43
N TYR A 102 0.67 21.89 10.81
CA TYR A 102 1.77 21.08 11.34
C TYR A 102 3.13 21.56 10.86
N LEU A 103 3.15 22.31 9.76
CA LEU A 103 4.37 22.80 9.11
C LEU A 103 4.28 24.33 8.96
N PRO A 104 4.59 25.11 10.02
CA PRO A 104 4.37 26.56 10.04
C PRO A 104 5.06 27.33 8.90
N ALA A 105 6.16 26.81 8.35
CA ALA A 105 6.86 27.38 7.20
C ALA A 105 6.00 27.44 5.92
N LEU A 106 4.90 26.69 5.87
CA LEU A 106 3.96 26.61 4.75
C LEU A 106 2.72 27.50 4.93
N GLN A 107 2.55 28.15 6.10
CA GLN A 107 1.42 29.05 6.34
C GLN A 107 1.40 30.21 5.33
N GLY A 108 0.20 30.55 4.86
CA GLY A 108 -0.02 31.54 3.80
C GLY A 108 0.18 31.02 2.38
N SER A 109 0.54 29.74 2.21
CA SER A 109 0.61 29.10 0.89
C SER A 109 -0.75 28.54 0.45
N GLN A 110 -0.83 27.97 -0.76
CA GLN A 110 -2.03 27.28 -1.23
C GLN A 110 -2.37 26.03 -0.42
N LEU A 111 -1.41 25.51 0.36
CA LEU A 111 -1.60 24.34 1.20
C LEU A 111 -2.50 24.61 2.41
N ASP A 112 -2.77 25.88 2.75
CA ASP A 112 -3.77 26.27 3.76
C ASP A 112 -5.20 25.86 3.35
N ARG A 113 -5.42 25.59 2.05
CA ARG A 113 -6.73 25.32 1.45
C ARG A 113 -7.01 23.84 1.20
N ILE A 114 -6.07 22.96 1.55
CA ILE A 114 -6.22 21.51 1.40
C ILE A 114 -6.17 20.85 2.77
N THR A 115 -6.62 19.61 2.84
CA THR A 115 -6.57 18.77 4.05
C THR A 115 -5.53 17.66 3.92
N LEU A 116 -5.19 16.99 5.02
CA LEU A 116 -4.40 15.76 4.97
C LEU A 116 -5.13 14.62 4.24
N ILE A 117 -6.47 14.62 4.24
CA ILE A 117 -7.28 13.72 3.38
C ILE A 117 -7.01 13.99 1.91
N ASP A 118 -6.92 15.25 1.46
CA ASP A 118 -6.62 15.56 0.06
C ASP A 118 -5.25 15.05 -0.37
N LEU A 119 -4.27 15.04 0.55
CA LEU A 119 -2.95 14.45 0.30
C LEU A 119 -3.04 12.92 0.19
N ALA A 120 -3.69 12.26 1.16
CA ALA A 120 -3.83 10.80 1.22
C ALA A 120 -4.70 10.22 0.10
N THR A 121 -5.57 11.04 -0.49
CA THR A 121 -6.47 10.67 -1.57
C THR A 121 -6.05 11.25 -2.92
N HIS A 122 -4.87 11.87 -3.03
CA HIS A 122 -4.33 12.38 -4.29
C HIS A 122 -5.17 13.48 -4.97
N THR A 123 -5.92 14.27 -4.21
CA THR A 123 -6.82 15.33 -4.72
C THR A 123 -6.39 16.74 -4.32
N ALA A 124 -5.15 16.92 -3.87
CA ALA A 124 -4.63 18.22 -3.43
C ALA A 124 -4.68 19.31 -4.53
N GLY A 125 -4.57 18.94 -5.80
CA GLY A 125 -4.71 19.88 -6.92
C GLY A 125 -3.57 19.89 -7.93
N ASP A 126 -3.03 18.72 -8.31
CA ASP A 126 -1.97 18.53 -9.34
C ASP A 126 -0.52 18.57 -8.82
N PHE A 127 -0.21 17.79 -7.77
CA PHE A 127 1.19 17.45 -7.52
C PHE A 127 1.72 16.55 -8.66
N PRO A 128 2.99 16.71 -9.08
CA PRO A 128 3.59 15.80 -10.04
C PRO A 128 3.78 14.40 -9.44
N LEU A 129 3.90 13.39 -10.30
CA LEU A 129 4.13 12.00 -9.86
C LEU A 129 5.36 11.88 -8.96
N GLN A 130 6.46 12.53 -9.34
CA GLN A 130 7.73 12.56 -8.62
C GLN A 130 8.11 13.98 -8.24
N LEU A 131 8.89 14.12 -7.17
CA LEU A 131 9.51 15.39 -6.83
C LEU A 131 10.47 15.81 -7.98
N PRO A 132 10.43 17.07 -8.44
CA PRO A 132 11.38 17.58 -9.43
C PRO A 132 12.84 17.35 -9.01
N ASP A 133 13.67 16.92 -9.96
CA ASP A 133 15.09 16.65 -9.74
C ASP A 133 15.90 17.86 -9.24
N ALA A 134 15.43 19.09 -9.44
CA ALA A 134 16.12 20.26 -8.90
C ALA A 134 16.11 20.33 -7.36
N ILE A 135 15.20 19.60 -6.70
CA ILE A 135 15.00 19.66 -5.26
C ILE A 135 15.81 18.55 -4.59
N ARG A 136 16.83 18.95 -3.83
CA ARG A 136 17.86 18.05 -3.28
C ARG A 136 18.05 18.17 -1.77
N ASN A 137 17.44 19.16 -1.11
CA ASN A 137 17.50 19.32 0.35
C ASN A 137 16.19 19.89 0.93
N ASP A 138 16.10 19.91 2.26
CA ASP A 138 14.89 20.29 3.00
C ASP A 138 14.46 21.74 2.81
N GLN A 139 15.42 22.65 2.63
CA GLN A 139 15.12 24.06 2.35
C GLN A 139 14.44 24.20 0.98
N GLN A 140 15.03 23.61 -0.06
CA GLN A 140 14.44 23.60 -1.41
C GLN A 140 13.09 22.88 -1.43
N LEU A 141 12.92 21.84 -0.62
CA LEU A 141 11.66 21.12 -0.50
C LEU A 141 10.57 22.00 0.14
N THR A 142 10.92 22.73 1.19
CA THR A 142 10.03 23.69 1.84
C THR A 142 9.64 24.81 0.89
N ASP A 143 10.61 25.36 0.15
CA ASP A 143 10.37 26.41 -0.85
C ASP A 143 9.48 25.91 -2.00
N TYR A 144 9.69 24.67 -2.44
CA TYR A 144 8.84 24.02 -3.43
C TYR A 144 7.39 23.91 -2.95
N PHE A 145 7.15 23.40 -1.74
CA PHE A 145 5.79 23.29 -1.20
C PHE A 145 5.15 24.66 -0.97
N ARG A 146 5.91 25.64 -0.48
CA ARG A 146 5.42 27.00 -0.24
C ARG A 146 5.03 27.71 -1.54
N SER A 147 5.78 27.48 -2.62
CA SER A 147 5.54 28.11 -3.93
C SER A 147 4.56 27.35 -4.83
N TRP A 148 4.27 26.08 -4.51
CA TRP A 148 3.36 25.24 -5.30
C TRP A 148 1.99 25.91 -5.49
N GLN A 149 1.50 25.87 -6.73
CA GLN A 149 0.19 26.37 -7.11
C GLN A 149 -0.64 25.22 -7.68
N PRO A 150 -1.88 25.03 -7.22
CA PRO A 150 -2.75 24.00 -7.77
C PRO A 150 -3.16 24.34 -9.20
N ARG A 151 -3.16 23.35 -10.09
CA ARG A 151 -3.79 23.45 -11.42
C ARG A 151 -5.29 23.24 -11.35
N TYR A 152 -5.74 22.43 -10.39
CA TYR A 152 -7.14 22.09 -10.19
C TYR A 152 -7.57 22.46 -8.79
N ALA A 153 -8.85 22.80 -8.62
CA ALA A 153 -9.39 23.01 -7.28
C ALA A 153 -9.24 21.72 -6.44
N PRO A 154 -8.85 21.82 -5.16
CA PRO A 154 -8.75 20.67 -4.27
C PRO A 154 -10.04 19.83 -4.27
N GLY A 155 -9.91 18.51 -4.23
CA GLY A 155 -11.05 17.59 -4.24
C GLY A 155 -11.71 17.37 -5.61
N THR A 156 -11.29 18.04 -6.69
CA THR A 156 -11.98 17.94 -8.00
C THR A 156 -11.35 16.96 -8.99
N ARG A 157 -10.05 16.68 -8.85
CA ARG A 157 -9.32 15.74 -9.71
C ARG A 157 -8.33 14.92 -8.91
N ARG A 158 -8.23 13.64 -9.23
CA ARG A 158 -7.21 12.73 -8.73
C ARG A 158 -5.96 12.84 -9.61
N VAL A 159 -4.83 13.11 -8.99
CA VAL A 159 -3.50 13.09 -9.62
C VAL A 159 -2.55 12.33 -8.70
N TYR A 160 -2.23 11.09 -9.08
CA TYR A 160 -1.41 10.21 -8.25
C TYR A 160 0.02 10.77 -8.08
N ALA A 161 0.40 11.05 -6.83
CA ALA A 161 1.59 11.86 -6.55
C ALA A 161 2.35 11.40 -5.31
N ASN A 162 3.67 11.26 -5.45
CA ASN A 162 4.57 11.01 -4.31
C ASN A 162 4.78 12.25 -3.42
N PRO A 163 4.93 13.48 -3.93
CA PRO A 163 5.12 14.66 -3.09
C PRO A 163 3.99 14.89 -2.07
N GLY A 164 2.74 14.65 -2.46
CA GLY A 164 1.60 14.77 -1.55
C GLY A 164 1.67 13.78 -0.38
N MET A 165 2.09 12.54 -0.65
CA MET A 165 2.29 11.53 0.41
C MET A 165 3.49 11.84 1.30
N GLY A 166 4.55 12.41 0.72
CA GLY A 166 5.68 12.93 1.49
C GLY A 166 5.25 14.03 2.45
N LEU A 167 4.48 15.01 1.96
CA LEU A 167 3.95 16.09 2.79
C LEU A 167 3.04 15.58 3.91
N LEU A 168 2.21 14.55 3.63
CA LEU A 168 1.42 13.86 4.65
C LEU A 168 2.33 13.30 5.76
N GLY A 169 3.37 12.53 5.39
CA GLY A 169 4.29 11.97 6.38
C GLY A 169 5.09 13.02 7.17
N MET A 170 5.44 14.15 6.55
CA MET A 170 6.04 15.31 7.24
C MET A 170 5.09 15.90 8.30
N ALA A 171 3.81 16.09 7.95
CA ALA A 171 2.81 16.57 8.91
C ALA A 171 2.60 15.58 10.07
N VAL A 172 2.59 14.28 9.78
CA VAL A 172 2.52 13.21 10.79
C VAL A 172 3.71 13.25 11.74
N ALA A 173 4.93 13.34 11.21
CA ALA A 173 6.16 13.44 12.01
C ALA A 173 6.12 14.65 12.94
N SER A 174 5.69 15.81 12.40
CA SER A 174 5.54 17.04 13.18
C SER A 174 4.48 16.91 14.29
N GLY A 175 3.29 16.39 13.98
CA GLY A 175 2.22 16.18 14.96
C GLY A 175 2.59 15.20 16.08
N LEU A 176 3.39 14.18 15.77
CA LEU A 176 3.92 13.23 16.74
C LEU A 176 5.15 13.74 17.51
N GLY A 177 5.82 14.79 17.00
CA GLY A 177 7.04 15.35 17.58
C GLY A 177 8.28 14.46 17.44
N ILE A 178 8.29 13.52 16.49
CA ILE A 178 9.39 12.58 16.22
C ILE A 178 9.57 12.37 14.72
N PRO A 179 10.78 11.96 14.25
CA PRO A 179 11.01 11.70 12.84
C PRO A 179 10.07 10.64 12.24
N TYR A 180 9.69 10.79 10.97
CA TYR A 180 8.76 9.86 10.30
C TYR A 180 9.19 8.39 10.38
N VAL A 181 10.48 8.11 10.17
CA VAL A 181 11.02 6.74 10.24
C VAL A 181 10.84 6.14 11.64
N GLU A 182 11.08 6.93 12.68
CA GLU A 182 10.86 6.50 14.07
C GLU A 182 9.37 6.32 14.35
N ALA A 183 8.51 7.22 13.89
CA ALA A 183 7.07 7.10 14.04
C ALA A 183 6.54 5.81 13.39
N LEU A 184 7.00 5.48 12.18
CA LEU A 184 6.60 4.25 11.52
C LEU A 184 7.18 3.02 12.26
N GLN A 185 8.50 2.94 12.40
CA GLN A 185 9.18 1.71 12.85
C GLN A 185 9.03 1.44 14.35
N SER A 186 8.97 2.49 15.18
CA SER A 186 8.96 2.36 16.64
C SER A 186 7.57 2.56 17.26
N ARG A 187 6.59 3.10 16.51
CA ARG A 187 5.20 3.26 17.00
C ARG A 187 4.21 2.39 16.27
N LEU A 188 4.08 2.51 14.94
CA LEU A 188 3.03 1.79 14.23
C LEU A 188 3.35 0.31 14.01
N LEU A 189 4.49 -0.02 13.40
CA LEU A 189 4.82 -1.40 13.03
C LEU A 189 4.75 -2.40 14.20
N PRO A 190 5.23 -2.08 15.42
CA PRO A 190 5.11 -2.97 16.57
C PRO A 190 3.66 -3.24 16.99
N THR A 191 2.77 -2.25 16.88
CA THR A 191 1.34 -2.42 17.21
C THR A 191 0.60 -3.31 16.20
N LEU A 192 1.14 -3.42 14.98
CA LEU A 192 0.69 -4.35 13.95
C LEU A 192 1.42 -5.70 14.04
N GLY A 193 2.45 -5.83 14.88
CA GLY A 193 3.33 -7.00 14.97
C GLY A 193 4.16 -7.25 13.72
N MET A 194 4.44 -6.20 12.93
CA MET A 194 5.28 -6.25 11.73
C MET A 194 6.76 -6.05 12.12
N ASN A 195 7.42 -7.14 12.53
CA ASN A 195 8.77 -7.08 13.13
C ASN A 195 9.90 -7.17 12.11
N SER A 196 9.60 -7.52 10.86
CA SER A 196 10.51 -7.62 9.71
C SER A 196 10.14 -6.61 8.62
N THR A 197 9.85 -5.37 9.02
CA THR A 197 9.44 -4.28 8.13
C THR A 197 10.24 -3.02 8.45
N TYR A 198 10.89 -2.45 7.43
CA TYR A 198 11.90 -1.41 7.60
C TYR A 198 11.85 -0.35 6.51
N ILE A 199 12.11 0.90 6.87
CA ILE A 199 12.68 1.91 5.99
C ILE A 199 14.20 1.84 6.09
N ASP A 200 14.70 2.00 7.32
CA ASP A 200 16.11 1.91 7.68
C ASP A 200 16.43 0.46 8.05
N LEU A 201 17.07 -0.23 7.11
CA LEU A 201 17.37 -1.65 7.23
C LEU A 201 18.53 -1.89 8.22
N PRO A 202 18.32 -2.62 9.33
CA PRO A 202 19.39 -2.98 10.25
C PRO A 202 20.48 -3.81 9.57
N SER A 203 21.73 -3.70 10.03
CA SER A 203 22.86 -4.42 9.44
C SER A 203 22.68 -5.95 9.45
N GLY A 204 22.07 -6.49 10.52
CA GLY A 204 21.77 -7.92 10.65
C GLY A 204 20.73 -8.45 9.65
N GLU A 205 19.91 -7.57 9.07
CA GLU A 205 18.85 -7.93 8.14
C GLU A 205 19.30 -7.92 6.68
N ARG A 206 20.53 -7.47 6.39
CA ARG A 206 21.04 -7.31 5.01
C ARG A 206 21.07 -8.61 4.21
N MET A 207 21.26 -9.75 4.87
CA MET A 207 21.25 -11.07 4.22
C MET A 207 19.85 -11.54 3.80
N ARG A 208 18.79 -10.96 4.36
CA ARG A 208 17.41 -11.22 3.95
C ARG A 208 16.96 -10.27 2.84
N TYR A 209 17.73 -9.22 2.55
CA TYR A 209 17.36 -8.22 1.56
C TYR A 209 17.61 -8.72 0.14
N ALA A 210 16.52 -8.97 -0.60
CA ALA A 210 16.59 -9.37 -1.99
C ALA A 210 17.37 -8.35 -2.85
N GLN A 211 17.98 -8.85 -3.92
CA GLN A 211 18.52 -8.02 -4.98
C GLN A 211 17.40 -7.77 -5.99
N GLY A 212 17.03 -6.50 -6.19
CA GLY A 212 16.09 -6.13 -7.25
C GLY A 212 16.77 -6.15 -8.61
N TYR A 213 15.98 -6.40 -9.66
CA TYR A 213 16.44 -6.41 -11.05
C TYR A 213 15.59 -5.48 -11.90
N ASN A 214 16.24 -4.56 -12.62
CA ASN A 214 15.56 -3.60 -13.48
C ASN A 214 14.99 -4.28 -14.75
N LYS A 215 14.31 -3.50 -15.60
CA LYS A 215 13.75 -4.01 -16.88
C LYS A 215 14.79 -4.66 -17.81
N ASN A 216 16.06 -4.24 -17.74
CA ASN A 216 17.17 -4.79 -18.51
C ASN A 216 17.78 -6.05 -17.86
N GLY A 217 17.42 -6.35 -16.61
CA GLY A 217 17.98 -7.46 -15.83
C GLY A 217 19.19 -7.09 -14.99
N ASP A 218 19.55 -5.81 -14.88
CA ASP A 218 20.67 -5.34 -14.05
C ASP A 218 20.25 -5.25 -12.57
N PRO A 219 21.17 -5.54 -11.63
CA PRO A 219 20.91 -5.38 -10.21
C PRO A 219 20.68 -3.91 -9.86
N VAL A 220 19.56 -3.61 -9.19
CA VAL A 220 19.23 -2.28 -8.68
C VAL A 220 18.54 -2.39 -7.32
N ARG A 221 18.78 -1.40 -6.46
CA ARG A 221 18.06 -1.19 -5.20
C ARG A 221 17.66 0.29 -5.10
N LEU A 222 16.69 0.57 -4.25
CA LEU A 222 16.24 1.92 -3.95
C LEU A 222 17.39 2.75 -3.37
N ASN A 223 17.64 3.90 -3.98
CA ASN A 223 18.54 4.91 -3.45
C ASN A 223 17.78 5.85 -2.50
N PRO A 224 18.44 6.39 -1.46
CA PRO A 224 17.87 7.46 -0.65
C PRO A 224 17.43 8.64 -1.51
N ALA A 225 16.23 9.16 -1.26
CA ALA A 225 15.69 10.35 -1.90
C ALA A 225 14.73 11.06 -0.95
N LEU A 226 14.57 12.38 -1.11
CA LEU A 226 13.58 13.14 -0.36
C LEU A 226 12.19 12.53 -0.56
N LEU A 227 11.42 12.45 0.53
CA LEU A 227 10.06 11.90 0.56
C LEU A 227 9.92 10.42 0.18
N ALA A 228 11.04 9.71 -0.04
CA ALA A 228 11.03 8.30 -0.40
C ALA A 228 10.45 7.45 0.73
N ASN A 229 10.80 7.76 1.98
CA ASN A 229 10.42 7.02 3.17
C ASN A 229 8.89 6.91 3.30
N GLU A 230 8.21 8.02 3.05
CA GLU A 230 6.76 8.18 3.08
C GLU A 230 6.10 7.58 1.84
N ALA A 231 6.69 7.79 0.65
CA ALA A 231 6.00 7.45 -0.59
C ALA A 231 6.27 6.03 -1.09
N TYR A 232 7.47 5.47 -0.90
CA TYR A 232 7.88 4.20 -1.53
C TYR A 232 9.08 3.48 -0.86
N GLY A 233 9.42 3.83 0.38
CA GLY A 233 10.70 3.47 1.00
C GLY A 233 10.73 2.19 1.80
N VAL A 234 9.59 1.51 1.98
CA VAL A 234 9.47 0.34 2.86
C VAL A 234 10.00 -0.93 2.19
N LYS A 235 10.70 -1.72 2.99
CA LYS A 235 11.12 -3.09 2.72
C LYS A 235 10.44 -3.98 3.75
N THR A 236 9.83 -5.06 3.32
CA THR A 236 9.10 -5.97 4.21
C THR A 236 9.12 -7.38 3.63
N THR A 237 8.67 -8.34 4.42
CA THR A 237 8.53 -9.73 4.01
C THR A 237 7.09 -10.05 3.62
N SER A 238 6.88 -11.17 2.93
CA SER A 238 5.51 -11.60 2.64
C SER A 238 4.74 -11.99 3.91
N GLN A 239 5.44 -12.48 4.95
CA GLN A 239 4.84 -12.77 6.26
C GLN A 239 4.32 -11.52 6.98
N ASP A 240 5.15 -10.50 7.12
CA ASP A 240 4.77 -9.24 7.78
C ASP A 240 3.66 -8.52 7.01
N LEU A 241 3.77 -8.50 5.68
CA LEU A 241 2.80 -7.82 4.86
C LEU A 241 1.46 -8.57 4.79
N LEU A 242 1.46 -9.91 4.88
CA LEU A 242 0.22 -10.67 5.06
C LEU A 242 -0.43 -10.35 6.41
N ARG A 243 0.37 -10.23 7.47
CA ARG A 243 -0.13 -9.80 8.79
C ARG A 243 -0.77 -8.40 8.74
N PHE A 244 -0.21 -7.49 7.95
CA PHE A 244 -0.84 -6.19 7.70
C PHE A 244 -2.19 -6.33 6.99
N VAL A 245 -2.29 -7.19 5.97
CA VAL A 245 -3.56 -7.50 5.29
C VAL A 245 -4.59 -8.09 6.26
N GLU A 246 -4.19 -9.00 7.14
CA GLU A 246 -5.06 -9.56 8.18
C GLU A 246 -5.52 -8.50 9.19
N ALA A 247 -4.68 -7.51 9.49
CA ALA A 247 -5.10 -6.36 10.29
C ALA A 247 -6.21 -5.57 9.57
N GLN A 248 -6.06 -5.34 8.26
CA GLN A 248 -7.05 -4.66 7.43
C GLN A 248 -8.38 -5.42 7.35
N LEU A 249 -8.32 -6.76 7.30
CA LEU A 249 -9.48 -7.66 7.35
C LEU A 249 -10.13 -7.73 8.74
N GLY A 250 -9.44 -7.26 9.79
CA GLY A 250 -9.90 -7.40 11.17
C GLY A 250 -9.83 -8.83 11.71
N THR A 251 -9.05 -9.72 11.07
CA THR A 251 -8.93 -11.14 11.44
C THR A 251 -7.86 -11.40 12.50
N ILE A 252 -6.99 -10.42 12.77
CA ILE A 252 -6.06 -10.47 13.91
C ILE A 252 -6.42 -9.46 14.99
N LYS A 253 -6.05 -9.80 16.23
CA LYS A 253 -6.21 -8.90 17.37
C LYS A 253 -5.25 -7.71 17.26
N THR A 254 -5.81 -6.51 17.23
CA THR A 254 -5.09 -5.24 17.31
C THR A 254 -5.68 -4.38 18.43
N ASP A 255 -5.07 -3.25 18.77
CA ASP A 255 -5.63 -2.32 19.75
C ASP A 255 -6.75 -1.46 19.14
N ARG A 256 -7.55 -0.80 20.00
CA ARG A 256 -8.69 0.03 19.55
C ARG A 256 -8.25 1.14 18.60
N SER A 257 -7.13 1.81 18.90
CA SER A 257 -6.55 2.87 18.07
C SER A 257 -6.19 2.37 16.67
N VAL A 258 -5.59 1.18 16.56
CA VAL A 258 -5.27 0.55 15.27
C VAL A 258 -6.54 0.23 14.49
N ARG A 259 -7.56 -0.36 15.13
CA ARG A 259 -8.86 -0.62 14.46
C ARG A 259 -9.53 0.65 13.93
N GLN A 260 -9.50 1.73 14.72
CA GLN A 260 -10.02 3.03 14.32
C GLN A 260 -9.23 3.61 13.15
N ALA A 261 -7.90 3.52 13.18
CA ALA A 261 -7.03 3.95 12.09
C ALA A 261 -7.32 3.19 10.79
N ILE A 262 -7.48 1.87 10.87
CA ILE A 262 -7.85 1.00 9.73
C ILE A 262 -9.23 1.36 9.19
N THR A 263 -10.20 1.63 10.06
CA THR A 263 -11.54 2.08 9.64
C THR A 263 -11.45 3.40 8.86
N ALA A 264 -10.63 4.34 9.32
CA ALA A 264 -10.41 5.61 8.63
C ALA A 264 -9.74 5.39 7.26
N THR A 265 -8.75 4.50 7.15
CA THR A 265 -8.08 4.25 5.86
C THR A 265 -8.96 3.56 4.82
N GLN A 266 -10.03 2.91 5.24
CA GLN A 266 -11.01 2.27 4.37
C GLN A 266 -12.27 3.11 4.12
N THR A 267 -12.35 4.33 4.69
CA THR A 267 -13.45 5.28 4.43
C THR A 267 -13.44 5.74 2.97
N ARG A 268 -14.61 5.76 2.33
CA ARG A 268 -14.78 5.96 0.88
C ARG A 268 -15.03 7.43 0.58
N HIS A 269 -14.15 8.07 -0.19
CA HIS A 269 -14.17 9.51 -0.42
C HIS A 269 -14.71 9.93 -1.79
N TYR A 270 -14.37 9.23 -2.86
CA TYR A 270 -14.83 9.55 -4.22
C TYR A 270 -14.67 8.35 -5.17
N ARG A 271 -15.30 8.41 -6.35
CA ARG A 271 -15.13 7.44 -7.43
C ARG A 271 -14.36 8.01 -8.62
N VAL A 272 -13.65 7.13 -9.32
CA VAL A 272 -13.10 7.32 -10.68
C VAL A 272 -13.44 6.06 -11.46
N GLY A 273 -14.50 6.12 -12.28
CA GLY A 273 -15.05 4.94 -12.93
C GLY A 273 -15.49 3.88 -11.89
N ALA A 274 -15.00 2.65 -12.04
CA ALA A 274 -15.28 1.55 -11.11
C ALA A 274 -14.52 1.66 -9.77
N MET A 275 -13.40 2.41 -9.73
CA MET A 275 -12.58 2.53 -8.53
C MET A 275 -13.16 3.56 -7.56
N THR A 276 -13.28 3.21 -6.29
CA THR A 276 -13.56 4.12 -5.18
C THR A 276 -12.28 4.36 -4.39
N GLN A 277 -11.88 5.63 -4.23
CA GLN A 277 -10.67 5.99 -3.48
C GLN A 277 -11.00 6.11 -1.98
N ALA A 278 -10.23 5.40 -1.17
CA ALA A 278 -10.11 5.61 0.27
C ALA A 278 -8.75 6.27 0.60
N LEU A 279 -8.29 6.28 1.85
CA LEU A 279 -6.94 6.81 2.14
C LEU A 279 -5.90 5.86 1.57
N VAL A 280 -5.35 6.21 0.40
CA VAL A 280 -4.45 5.41 -0.43
C VAL A 280 -5.05 4.13 -1.01
N TRP A 281 -5.83 3.37 -0.24
CA TRP A 281 -6.49 2.15 -0.70
C TRP A 281 -7.46 2.43 -1.84
N GLU A 282 -7.43 1.56 -2.85
CA GLU A 282 -8.29 1.61 -4.04
C GLU A 282 -9.29 0.45 -3.92
N GLN A 283 -10.59 0.76 -4.03
CA GLN A 283 -11.69 -0.16 -3.75
C GLN A 283 -12.57 -0.39 -4.98
N TYR A 284 -13.09 -1.60 -5.15
CA TYR A 284 -13.99 -1.97 -6.23
C TYR A 284 -15.12 -2.83 -5.65
N ASP A 285 -16.37 -2.54 -6.00
CA ASP A 285 -17.52 -3.31 -5.52
C ASP A 285 -17.36 -4.79 -5.92
N TYR A 286 -17.57 -5.73 -4.98
CA TYR A 286 -17.37 -7.16 -5.19
C TYR A 286 -18.71 -7.89 -5.38
N PRO A 287 -18.84 -8.84 -6.33
CA PRO A 287 -17.82 -9.29 -7.29
C PRO A 287 -17.46 -8.23 -8.33
N VAL A 288 -16.16 -8.08 -8.60
CA VAL A 288 -15.61 -7.10 -9.54
C VAL A 288 -15.22 -7.77 -10.87
N ALA A 289 -15.45 -7.11 -12.00
CA ALA A 289 -14.96 -7.57 -13.29
C ALA A 289 -13.43 -7.38 -13.40
N LEU A 290 -12.73 -8.33 -14.01
CA LEU A 290 -11.29 -8.21 -14.24
C LEU A 290 -10.92 -6.94 -15.02
N ASP A 291 -11.71 -6.56 -16.02
CA ASP A 291 -11.44 -5.36 -16.83
C ASP A 291 -11.48 -4.08 -16.00
N ASP A 292 -12.39 -3.97 -15.02
CA ASP A 292 -12.46 -2.82 -14.12
C ASP A 292 -11.21 -2.72 -13.24
N LEU A 293 -10.71 -3.86 -12.73
CA LEU A 293 -9.46 -3.91 -11.99
C LEU A 293 -8.26 -3.53 -12.88
N LEU A 294 -8.22 -4.02 -14.13
CA LEU A 294 -7.15 -3.71 -15.08
C LEU A 294 -7.11 -2.22 -15.44
N VAL A 295 -8.28 -1.62 -15.70
CA VAL A 295 -8.39 -0.17 -15.94
C VAL A 295 -7.96 0.62 -14.71
N GLY A 296 -8.47 0.24 -13.54
CA GLY A 296 -8.20 0.93 -12.28
C GLY A 296 -6.76 0.88 -11.80
N ASN A 297 -6.00 -0.14 -12.20
CA ASN A 297 -4.59 -0.33 -11.83
C ASN A 297 -3.59 -0.06 -12.98
N GLY A 298 -4.11 0.28 -14.17
CA GLY A 298 -3.32 0.52 -15.37
C GLY A 298 -2.54 1.83 -15.33
N SER A 299 -1.63 2.01 -16.29
CA SER A 299 -0.73 3.16 -16.36
C SER A 299 -1.44 4.53 -16.37
N LYS A 300 -2.60 4.65 -17.02
CA LYS A 300 -3.40 5.89 -17.07
C LYS A 300 -3.90 6.33 -15.69
N MET A 301 -4.18 5.40 -14.79
CA MET A 301 -4.57 5.73 -13.42
C MET A 301 -3.40 6.28 -12.60
N VAL A 302 -2.16 6.08 -13.05
CA VAL A 302 -0.95 6.61 -12.40
C VAL A 302 -0.48 7.90 -13.07
N LEU A 303 -0.57 7.99 -14.40
CA LEU A 303 0.05 9.05 -15.19
C LEU A 303 -0.92 10.20 -15.53
N ASP A 304 -2.20 9.92 -15.70
CA ASP A 304 -3.18 10.89 -16.16
C ASP A 304 -3.99 11.45 -14.98
N SER A 305 -4.34 12.74 -15.06
CA SER A 305 -5.30 13.31 -14.13
C SER A 305 -6.72 12.79 -14.41
N GLN A 306 -7.45 12.43 -13.36
CA GLN A 306 -8.81 11.90 -13.49
C GLN A 306 -9.82 12.82 -12.80
N PRO A 307 -10.95 13.19 -13.43
CA PRO A 307 -12.04 13.81 -12.69
C PRO A 307 -12.58 12.84 -11.64
N VAL A 308 -12.99 13.36 -10.48
CA VAL A 308 -13.55 12.53 -9.41
C VAL A 308 -15.05 12.78 -9.25
N GLU A 309 -15.77 11.73 -8.86
CA GLU A 309 -17.16 11.80 -8.44
C GLU A 309 -17.20 11.74 -6.90
N PRO A 310 -17.37 12.87 -6.20
CA PRO A 310 -17.26 12.91 -4.74
C PRO A 310 -18.38 12.14 -4.05
N ILE A 311 -18.03 11.46 -2.95
CA ILE A 311 -18.98 10.85 -2.01
C ILE A 311 -19.08 11.80 -0.81
N SER A 312 -20.22 12.49 -0.67
CA SER A 312 -20.43 13.52 0.35
C SER A 312 -21.74 13.29 1.13
N PRO A 313 -21.69 13.07 2.45
CA PRO A 313 -20.47 12.86 3.24
C PRO A 313 -19.73 11.57 2.83
N PRO A 314 -18.43 11.42 3.15
CA PRO A 314 -17.70 10.17 2.90
C PRO A 314 -18.44 8.96 3.46
N SER A 315 -18.47 7.87 2.70
CA SER A 315 -19.16 6.64 3.09
C SER A 315 -18.26 5.78 3.99
N PRO A 316 -18.82 5.11 5.02
CA PRO A 316 -18.04 4.18 5.84
C PRO A 316 -17.51 2.99 5.01
N PRO A 317 -16.56 2.20 5.57
CA PRO A 317 -16.11 0.95 4.97
C PRO A 317 -17.28 -0.02 4.71
N GLN A 318 -17.13 -0.85 3.67
CA GLN A 318 -18.08 -1.90 3.31
C GLN A 318 -17.37 -3.26 3.21
N ALA A 319 -18.12 -4.36 3.31
CA ALA A 319 -17.54 -5.71 3.30
C ALA A 319 -17.41 -6.30 1.89
N ASP A 320 -18.41 -6.08 1.03
CA ASP A 320 -18.50 -6.61 -0.34
C ASP A 320 -17.65 -5.76 -1.30
N VAL A 321 -16.33 -5.80 -1.11
CA VAL A 321 -15.38 -4.95 -1.83
C VAL A 321 -14.04 -5.65 -2.03
N TRP A 322 -13.49 -5.53 -3.23
CA TRP A 322 -12.09 -5.82 -3.52
C TRP A 322 -11.26 -4.57 -3.21
N ILE A 323 -10.39 -4.64 -2.20
CA ILE A 323 -9.49 -3.55 -1.82
C ILE A 323 -8.08 -3.91 -2.25
N ASN A 324 -7.36 -3.01 -2.93
CA ASN A 324 -6.03 -3.32 -3.41
C ASN A 324 -5.05 -2.14 -3.36
N LYS A 325 -3.76 -2.49 -3.55
CA LYS A 325 -2.71 -1.50 -3.85
C LYS A 325 -1.57 -2.14 -4.65
N THR A 326 -1.15 -1.45 -5.72
CA THR A 326 0.09 -1.72 -6.45
C THR A 326 1.27 -0.93 -5.87
N GLY A 327 2.48 -1.50 -5.97
CA GLY A 327 3.71 -0.77 -5.66
C GLY A 327 4.90 -1.26 -6.45
N SER A 328 5.77 -0.33 -6.85
CA SER A 328 6.95 -0.65 -7.67
C SER A 328 8.12 0.23 -7.25
N THR A 329 9.32 -0.31 -7.38
CA THR A 329 10.56 0.44 -7.51
C THR A 329 11.23 0.04 -8.83
N ASN A 330 12.44 0.53 -9.10
CA ASN A 330 13.15 0.17 -10.33
C ASN A 330 13.43 -1.34 -10.43
N GLY A 331 13.56 -2.03 -9.29
CA GLY A 331 13.96 -3.44 -9.23
C GLY A 331 12.90 -4.37 -8.68
N PHE A 332 11.72 -3.88 -8.32
CA PHE A 332 10.74 -4.65 -7.56
C PHE A 332 9.31 -4.36 -8.00
N GLY A 333 8.45 -5.36 -7.83
CA GLY A 333 7.02 -5.27 -8.03
C GLY A 333 6.26 -5.90 -6.87
N ALA A 334 5.32 -5.16 -6.31
CA ALA A 334 4.45 -5.59 -5.23
C ALA A 334 2.97 -5.38 -5.59
N TYR A 335 2.11 -6.24 -5.04
CA TYR A 335 0.66 -6.11 -5.10
C TYR A 335 0.03 -6.70 -3.84
N LEU A 336 -1.00 -6.05 -3.32
CA LEU A 336 -1.88 -6.60 -2.30
C LEU A 336 -3.31 -6.49 -2.77
N ALA A 337 -4.12 -7.48 -2.41
CA ALA A 337 -5.57 -7.37 -2.46
C ALA A 337 -6.21 -8.12 -1.30
N PHE A 338 -7.40 -7.70 -0.90
CA PHE A 338 -8.20 -8.40 0.09
C PHE A 338 -9.69 -8.12 -0.10
N ILE A 339 -10.51 -9.08 0.32
CA ILE A 339 -11.97 -9.07 0.19
C ILE A 339 -12.55 -9.33 1.59
N PRO A 340 -13.01 -8.29 2.32
CA PRO A 340 -13.46 -8.43 3.70
C PRO A 340 -14.63 -9.40 3.89
N ALA A 341 -15.62 -9.39 2.99
CA ALA A 341 -16.77 -10.31 3.05
C ALA A 341 -16.35 -11.79 3.04
N GLU A 342 -15.32 -12.13 2.27
CA GLU A 342 -14.81 -13.50 2.11
C GLU A 342 -13.69 -13.84 3.10
N GLN A 343 -13.21 -12.86 3.89
CA GLN A 343 -12.00 -12.98 4.72
C GLN A 343 -10.80 -13.51 3.93
N LEU A 344 -10.66 -13.07 2.68
CA LEU A 344 -9.56 -13.44 1.79
C LEU A 344 -8.57 -12.30 1.64
N GLY A 345 -7.28 -12.63 1.57
CA GLY A 345 -6.22 -11.67 1.32
C GLY A 345 -5.03 -12.31 0.60
N ILE A 346 -4.35 -11.52 -0.22
CA ILE A 346 -3.17 -11.93 -0.97
C ILE A 346 -2.10 -10.83 -0.96
N VAL A 347 -0.86 -11.26 -0.85
CA VAL A 347 0.36 -10.48 -1.04
C VAL A 347 1.20 -11.12 -2.12
N ILE A 348 1.66 -10.34 -3.10
CA ILE A 348 2.57 -10.78 -4.16
C ILE A 348 3.78 -9.85 -4.18
N LEU A 349 4.98 -10.39 -3.99
CA LEU A 349 6.25 -9.67 -3.97
C LEU A 349 7.23 -10.27 -4.98
N ALA A 350 7.79 -9.45 -5.85
CA ALA A 350 8.76 -9.85 -6.88
C ALA A 350 10.00 -8.97 -6.83
N ASN A 351 11.19 -9.57 -6.99
CA ASN A 351 12.45 -8.84 -7.14
C ASN A 351 12.73 -8.43 -8.60
N ARG A 352 11.67 -8.08 -9.33
CA ARG A 352 11.73 -7.45 -10.65
C ARG A 352 10.53 -6.55 -10.85
N TYR A 353 10.72 -5.41 -11.51
CA TYR A 353 9.59 -4.65 -12.05
C TYR A 353 8.91 -5.44 -13.19
N TYR A 354 7.61 -5.66 -13.07
CA TYR A 354 6.75 -6.20 -14.13
C TYR A 354 5.38 -5.48 -14.14
N PRO A 355 4.60 -5.50 -15.24
CA PRO A 355 3.38 -4.70 -15.39
C PRO A 355 2.36 -4.92 -14.27
N ASN A 356 1.60 -3.87 -13.93
CA ASN A 356 0.56 -3.93 -12.88
C ASN A 356 -0.55 -4.92 -13.26
N GLU A 357 -0.92 -4.92 -14.53
CA GLU A 357 -1.97 -5.73 -15.13
C GLU A 357 -1.73 -7.23 -14.86
N ASP A 358 -0.49 -7.68 -14.95
CA ASP A 358 -0.15 -9.09 -14.75
C ASP A 358 -0.13 -9.48 -13.26
N ARG A 359 0.14 -8.53 -12.34
CA ARG A 359 -0.05 -8.75 -10.89
C ARG A 359 -1.53 -8.87 -10.53
N VAL A 360 -2.35 -8.00 -11.13
CA VAL A 360 -3.81 -8.00 -10.95
C VAL A 360 -4.40 -9.30 -11.47
N LYS A 361 -4.05 -9.75 -12.68
CA LYS A 361 -4.52 -11.03 -13.23
C LYS A 361 -4.13 -12.21 -12.34
N LEU A 362 -2.89 -12.24 -11.84
CA LEU A 362 -2.43 -13.29 -10.94
C LEU A 362 -3.28 -13.33 -9.66
N ALA A 363 -3.45 -12.18 -9.00
CA ALA A 363 -4.27 -12.10 -7.80
C ALA A 363 -5.74 -12.43 -8.05
N TYR A 364 -6.32 -11.93 -9.14
CA TYR A 364 -7.71 -12.18 -9.53
C TYR A 364 -7.97 -13.66 -9.75
N ARG A 365 -7.07 -14.36 -10.45
CA ARG A 365 -7.16 -15.81 -10.66
C ARG A 365 -7.12 -16.59 -9.35
N ILE A 366 -6.19 -16.24 -8.45
CA ILE A 366 -6.00 -16.95 -7.18
C ILE A 366 -7.19 -16.69 -6.23
N LEU A 367 -7.52 -15.42 -5.97
CA LEU A 367 -8.62 -15.07 -5.07
C LEU A 367 -9.98 -15.50 -5.64
N GLY A 368 -10.16 -15.43 -6.95
CA GLY A 368 -11.39 -15.89 -7.62
C GLY A 368 -11.61 -17.41 -7.53
N GLN A 369 -10.55 -18.21 -7.35
CA GLN A 369 -10.70 -19.65 -7.08
C GLN A 369 -10.97 -19.92 -5.60
N LEU A 370 -10.40 -19.14 -4.67
CA LEU A 370 -10.67 -19.29 -3.22
C LEU A 370 -12.07 -18.85 -2.81
N ALA A 371 -12.70 -17.97 -3.59
CA ALA A 371 -14.05 -17.47 -3.34
C ALA A 371 -15.17 -18.34 -3.94
N GLN A 372 -14.81 -19.48 -4.57
CA GLN A 372 -15.76 -20.49 -5.07
C GLN A 372 -15.95 -21.58 -4.03
#